data_AF-A0A832AQQ9-F1
#
_entry.id   AF-A0A832AQQ9-F1
#
_cell.length_a   1.000
_cell.length_b   1.000
_cell.length_c   1.000
_cell.angle_alpha   90.00
_cell.angle_beta   90.00
_cell.angle_gamma   90.00
#
_symmetry.space_group_name_H-M   'P 1'
#
loop_
_entity.id
_entity.type
_entity.pdbx_description
1 polymer ?
#
loop_
_entity_poly.entity_id
_entity_poly.type
_entity_poly.pdbx_seq_one_letter_code
_entity_poly.pdbx_strand_id
1 'polypeptide(L)'
;MMRLRELLKYNIPELLLDAWAKRQGEYLLPLQEKAIRGGLLESAPGAELPHLLISAPTSSGKSFCGEIAAIAALLRRRKAVMLFPLKSIAEEKYH
;
A
#
# COMPACT_ATOMS: atom_id res chain seq x y z
N MET A 1 10.72 -13.11 -4.88
CA MET A 1 10.64 -11.65 -4.76
C MET A 1 9.52 -11.20 -5.68
N MET A 2 8.42 -10.72 -5.11
CA MET A 2 7.20 -10.36 -5.83
C MET A 2 7.42 -9.11 -6.70
N ARG A 3 6.99 -9.15 -7.96
CA ARG A 3 7.01 -7.97 -8.84
C ARG A 3 5.86 -7.03 -8.50
N LEU A 4 6.10 -5.72 -8.59
CA LEU A 4 5.06 -4.71 -8.36
C LEU A 4 3.87 -4.89 -9.32
N ARG A 5 4.14 -5.28 -10.58
CA ARG A 5 3.11 -5.54 -11.59
C ARG A 5 2.14 -6.67 -11.22
N GLU A 6 2.54 -7.59 -10.32
CA GLU A 6 1.62 -8.63 -9.84
C GLU A 6 0.45 -8.06 -9.05
N LEU A 7 0.51 -6.79 -8.62
CA LEU A 7 -0.58 -6.12 -7.93
C LEU A 7 -1.79 -5.84 -8.84
N LEU A 8 -1.65 -5.97 -10.16
CA LEU A 8 -2.75 -5.87 -11.13
C LEU A 8 -3.90 -6.83 -10.80
N LYS A 9 -3.60 -8.02 -10.25
CA LYS A 9 -4.60 -9.02 -9.84
C LYS A 9 -5.52 -8.55 -8.71
N TYR A 10 -5.15 -7.48 -8.01
CA TYR A 10 -5.96 -6.85 -6.95
C TYR A 10 -6.73 -5.62 -7.46
N ASN A 11 -6.94 -5.50 -8.77
CA ASN A 11 -7.62 -4.38 -9.43
C ASN A 11 -6.92 -3.02 -9.26
N ILE A 12 -5.61 -3.01 -9.03
CA ILE A 12 -4.82 -1.78 -9.03
C ILE A 12 -4.51 -1.40 -10.49
N PRO A 13 -4.94 -0.22 -10.98
CA PRO A 13 -4.72 0.19 -12.37
C PRO A 13 -3.25 0.26 -12.77
N GLU A 14 -2.94 -0.10 -14.02
CA GLU A 14 -1.58 -0.05 -14.56
C GLU A 14 -0.94 1.33 -14.42
N LEU A 15 -1.70 2.40 -14.62
CA LEU A 15 -1.23 3.78 -14.42
C LEU A 15 -0.63 4.02 -13.03
N LEU A 16 -1.23 3.43 -11.98
CA LEU A 16 -0.70 3.55 -10.62
C LEU A 16 0.53 2.66 -10.43
N LEU A 17 0.54 1.46 -11.02
CA LEU A 17 1.69 0.55 -10.97
C LEU A 17 2.91 1.18 -11.64
N ASP A 18 2.74 1.85 -12.79
CA ASP A 18 3.81 2.56 -13.50
C ASP A 18 4.34 3.73 -12.68
N ALA A 19 3.45 4.52 -12.05
CA ALA A 19 3.84 5.61 -11.18
C ALA A 19 4.62 5.12 -9.95
N TRP A 20 4.19 4.02 -9.34
CA TRP A 20 4.88 3.39 -8.23
C TRP A 20 6.20 2.74 -8.65
N ALA A 21 6.28 2.10 -9.82
CA ALA A 21 7.50 1.48 -10.33
C ALA A 21 8.61 2.52 -10.50
N LYS A 22 8.28 3.71 -11.01
CA LYS A 22 9.21 4.84 -11.13
C LYS A 22 9.77 5.31 -9.77
N ARG A 23 9.00 5.16 -8.68
CA ARG A 23 9.36 5.66 -7.34
C ARG A 23 9.98 4.60 -6.43
N GLN A 24 9.50 3.36 -6.50
CA GLN A 24 9.83 2.26 -5.59
C GLN A 24 10.66 1.16 -6.25
N GLY A 25 10.74 1.15 -7.59
CA GLY A 25 11.32 0.05 -8.37
C GLY A 25 10.31 -1.02 -8.76
N GLU A 26 10.78 -1.99 -9.55
CA GLU A 26 9.94 -3.05 -10.15
C GLU A 26 9.56 -4.17 -9.18
N TYR A 27 10.19 -4.25 -8.00
CA TYR A 27 10.03 -5.33 -7.04
C TYR A 27 9.63 -4.80 -5.68
N LEU A 28 8.72 -5.52 -5.00
CA LEU A 28 8.36 -5.23 -3.63
C LEU A 28 9.50 -5.62 -2.68
N LEU A 29 9.69 -4.83 -1.63
CA LEU A 29 10.57 -5.20 -0.53
C LEU A 29 10.00 -6.41 0.23
N PRO A 30 10.83 -7.22 0.92
CA PRO A 30 10.36 -8.40 1.65
C PRO A 30 9.21 -8.13 2.63
N LEU A 31 9.25 -6.98 3.33
CA LEU A 31 8.18 -6.56 4.24
C LEU A 31 6.86 -6.28 3.49
N GLN A 32 6.95 -5.61 2.33
CA GLN A 32 5.79 -5.26 1.51
C GLN A 32 5.15 -6.54 0.95
N GLU A 33 5.96 -7.45 0.38
CA GLU A 33 5.49 -8.75 -0.07
C GLU A 33 4.81 -9.52 1.07
N LYS A 34 5.40 -9.54 2.28
CA LYS A 34 4.80 -10.17 3.46
C LYS A 34 3.46 -9.54 3.83
N ALA A 35 3.31 -8.21 3.74
CA ALA A 35 2.05 -7.53 4.02
C ALA A 35 0.97 -7.90 2.99
N ILE A 36 1.31 -7.95 1.70
CA ILE A 36 0.39 -8.38 0.63
C ILE A 36 -0.09 -9.81 0.86
N ARG A 37 0.83 -10.72 1.16
CA ARG A 37 0.51 -12.13 1.50
C ARG A 37 -0.26 -12.27 2.81
N GLY A 38 -0.10 -11.32 3.73
CA GLY A 38 -0.86 -11.24 4.97
C GLY A 38 -2.25 -10.62 4.82
N GLY A 39 -2.73 -10.39 3.59
CA GLY A 39 -4.08 -9.92 3.33
C GLY A 39 -4.21 -8.42 3.11
N LEU A 40 -3.13 -7.63 3.02
CA LEU A 40 -3.21 -6.16 2.84
C LEU A 40 -4.15 -5.72 1.70
N LEU A 41 -4.23 -6.53 0.64
CA LEU A 41 -5.10 -6.29 -0.50
C LEU A 41 -6.25 -7.30 -0.63
N GLU A 42 -6.35 -8.27 0.27
CA GLU A 42 -7.44 -9.23 0.25
C GLU A 42 -8.76 -8.51 0.49
N SER A 43 -9.69 -8.70 -0.43
CA SER A 43 -11.09 -8.39 -0.20
C SER A 43 -11.91 -9.43 -0.94
N ALA A 44 -12.58 -10.31 -0.20
CA ALA A 44 -13.71 -11.02 -0.78
C ALA A 44 -14.87 -10.03 -0.99
N PRO A 45 -15.73 -10.24 -2.00
CA PRO A 45 -16.97 -9.47 -2.13
C PRO A 45 -17.78 -9.55 -0.83
N GLY A 46 -18.10 -8.38 -0.24
CA GLY A 46 -18.81 -8.30 1.03
C GLY A 46 -17.95 -8.45 2.29
N ALA A 47 -16.65 -8.76 2.16
CA ALA A 47 -15.73 -8.81 3.30
C ALA A 47 -15.19 -7.41 3.66
N GLU A 48 -15.00 -7.20 4.96
CA GLU A 48 -14.27 -6.05 5.47
C GLU A 48 -12.79 -6.12 5.10
N LEU A 49 -12.12 -4.97 5.05
CA LEU A 49 -10.68 -4.93 4.88
C LEU A 49 -10.03 -5.50 6.15
N PRO A 50 -9.00 -6.34 6.03
CA PRO A 50 -8.36 -6.91 7.22
C PRO A 50 -7.64 -5.82 8.03
N HIS A 51 -7.69 -5.96 9.36
CA HIS A 51 -6.89 -5.14 10.26
C HIS A 51 -5.47 -5.72 10.34
N LEU A 52 -4.47 -4.91 9.98
CA LEU A 52 -3.08 -5.34 9.95
C LEU A 52 -2.19 -4.44 10.79
N LEU A 53 -1.36 -5.06 11.63
CA LEU A 53 -0.26 -4.41 12.32
C LEU A 53 1.05 -4.74 11.61
N ILE A 54 1.70 -3.72 11.05
CA ILE A 54 3.00 -3.87 10.39
C ILE A 54 4.07 -3.23 11.28
N SER A 55 4.93 -4.07 11.86
CA SER A 55 6.09 -3.66 12.66
C SER A 55 7.39 -4.01 11.95
N ALA A 56 8.23 -3.01 11.71
CA ALA A 56 9.54 -3.16 11.07
C ALA A 56 10.43 -1.93 11.34
N PRO A 57 11.75 -2.02 11.12
CA PRO A 57 12.65 -0.87 11.17
C PRO A 57 12.24 0.27 10.22
N THR A 58 12.81 1.46 10.43
CA THR A 58 12.85 2.53 9.40
C THR A 58 13.52 2.00 8.13
N SER A 59 13.24 2.61 6.97
CA SER A 59 13.64 2.16 5.62
C SER A 59 13.09 0.83 5.08
N SER A 60 12.40 -0.01 5.86
CA SER A 60 11.82 -1.27 5.35
C SER A 60 10.57 -1.12 4.45
N GLY A 61 10.20 0.09 4.05
CA GLY A 61 9.07 0.34 3.15
C GLY A 61 7.67 0.33 3.78
N LYS A 62 7.57 0.45 5.12
CA LYS A 62 6.30 0.47 5.88
C LYS A 62 5.28 1.48 5.35
N SER A 63 5.75 2.69 5.04
CA SER A 63 4.88 3.78 4.57
C SER A 63 4.21 3.43 3.26
N PHE A 64 4.91 2.72 2.37
CA PHE A 64 4.35 2.28 1.10
C PHE A 64 3.23 1.24 1.28
N CYS A 65 3.31 0.35 2.29
CA CYS A 65 2.19 -0.53 2.63
C CYS A 65 0.93 0.28 3.01
N GLY A 66 1.09 1.40 3.71
CA GLY A 66 0.00 2.31 4.04
C GLY A 66 -0.61 2.98 2.79
N GLU A 67 0.24 3.39 1.84
CA GLU A 67 -0.22 3.93 0.55
C GLU A 67 -0.99 2.88 -0.26
N ILE A 68 -0.49 1.65 -0.34
CA ILE A 68 -1.16 0.52 -1.00
C ILE A 68 -2.55 0.30 -0.38
N ALA A 69 -2.65 0.26 0.95
CA ALA A 69 -3.93 0.11 1.65
C ALA A 69 -4.89 1.26 1.36
N ALA A 70 -4.41 2.50 1.36
CA ALA A 70 -5.21 3.68 1.06
C ALA A 70 -5.76 3.64 -0.37
N ILE A 71 -4.91 3.34 -1.36
CA ILE A 71 -5.34 3.17 -2.76
C ILE A 71 -6.34 2.03 -2.89
N ALA A 72 -6.10 0.90 -2.23
CA ALA A 72 -7.03 -0.23 -2.27
C ALA A 72 -8.42 0.14 -1.70
N ALA A 73 -8.49 0.97 -0.64
CA ALA A 73 -9.74 1.49 -0.13
C ALA A 73 -10.42 2.46 -1.11
N LEU A 74 -9.65 3.38 -1.72
CA LEU A 74 -10.15 4.36 -2.69
C LEU A 74 -10.71 3.69 -3.95
N LEU A 75 -10.04 2.65 -4.47
CA LEU A 75 -10.51 1.86 -5.61
C LEU A 75 -11.84 1.15 -5.32
N ARG A 76 -12.14 0.88 -4.04
CA ARG A 76 -13.43 0.34 -3.57
C ARG A 76 -14.46 1.43 -3.25
N ARG A 77 -14.25 2.66 -3.73
CA ARG A 77 -15.08 3.86 -3.46
C ARG A 77 -15.27 4.15 -1.97
N ARG A 78 -14.32 3.76 -1.12
CA ARG A 78 -14.26 4.14 0.30
C ARG A 78 -13.34 5.35 0.48
N LYS A 79 -13.45 6.00 1.63
CA LYS A 79 -12.51 7.06 2.04
C LYS A 79 -11.34 6.41 2.78
N ALA A 80 -10.14 6.98 2.62
CA ALA A 80 -8.95 6.59 3.36
C ALA A 80 -8.45 7.78 4.18
N VAL A 81 -8.03 7.53 5.42
CA VAL A 81 -7.43 8.53 6.31
C VAL A 81 -6.05 8.02 6.71
N MET A 82 -5.01 8.79 6.41
CA MET A 82 -3.65 8.50 6.81
C MET A 82 -3.28 9.41 7.98
N LEU A 83 -2.98 8.81 9.13
CA LEU A 83 -2.64 9.53 10.35
C LEU A 83 -1.12 9.61 10.49
N PHE A 84 -0.65 10.81 10.85
CA PHE A 84 0.76 11.08 11.11
C PHE A 84 0.92 11.66 12.51
N PRO A 85 2.05 11.39 13.18
CA PRO A 85 2.25 11.87 14.55
C PRO A 85 2.48 13.38 14.63
N LEU A 86 2.98 14.01 13.56
CA LEU A 86 3.32 15.44 13.51
C LEU A 86 2.75 16.10 12.25
N LYS A 87 2.35 17.37 12.38
CA LYS A 87 1.88 18.19 11.26
C LYS A 87 2.94 18.34 10.17
N SER A 88 4.20 18.56 10.53
CA SER A 88 5.30 18.71 9.56
C SER A 88 5.47 17.48 8.66
N ILE A 89 5.32 16.28 9.22
CA ILE A 89 5.40 15.02 8.45
C ILE A 89 4.18 14.89 7.52
N ALA A 90 3.00 15.34 7.96
CA ALA A 90 1.81 15.33 7.12
C ALA A 90 1.96 16.30 5.93
N GLU A 91 2.51 17.50 6.15
CA GLU A 91 2.79 18.47 5.09
C GLU A 91 3.82 17.95 4.08
N GLU A 92 4.91 17.32 4.54
CA GLU A 92 5.90 16.68 3.66
C GLU A 92 5.28 15.60 2.76
N LYS A 93 4.27 14.87 3.26
CA LYS A 93 3.58 13.81 2.49
C LYS A 93 2.50 14.32 1.55
N TYR A 94 2.01 15.53 1.78
CA TYR A 94 0.96 16.14 0.96
C TYR A 94 1.51 16.76 -0.32
N HIS A 95 2.74 17.27 -0.27
CA HIS A 95 3.45 17.89 -1.39
C HIS A 95 4.24 16.87 -2.22
#